data_AF-A0A9E2REB8-F1
#
_entry.id   AF-A0A9E2REB8-F1
#
_cell.length_a   1.000
_cell.length_b   1.000
_cell.length_c   1.000
_cell.angle_alpha   90.00
_cell.angle_beta   90.00
_cell.angle_gamma   90.00
#
_symmetry.space_group_name_H-M   'P 1'
#
loop_
_entity.id
_entity.type
_entity.pdbx_description
1 polymer ?
#
loop_
_entity_poly.entity_id
_entity_poly.type
_entity_poly.pdbx_seq_one_letter_code
_entity_poly.pdbx_strand_id
1 'polypeptide(L)' 'ASHGLSMTKIESRPSRRKAWEYIFFVDIEGHIEEERVKKAVEEITGRCLFMKVLGSYPAHS' A
#
# COMPACT_ATOMS: atom_id res chain seq x y z
N ALA A 1 6.08 -4.39 9.05
CA ALA A 1 6.20 -4.97 10.40
C ALA A 1 6.21 -3.88 11.49
N SER A 2 6.94 -2.79 11.31
CA SER A 2 7.18 -1.73 12.33
C SER A 2 5.93 -0.98 12.83
N HIS A 3 4.84 -0.95 12.06
CA HIS A 3 3.60 -0.20 12.41
C HIS A 3 2.45 -1.10 12.89
N GLY A 4 2.70 -2.40 13.11
CA GLY A 4 1.65 -3.32 13.56
C GLY A 4 0.47 -3.44 12.58
N LEU A 5 0.77 -3.41 11.27
CA LEU A 5 -0.21 -3.57 10.19
C LEU A 5 -0.17 -4.99 9.65
N SER A 6 -1.35 -5.62 9.55
CA SER A 6 -1.55 -6.87 8.82
C SER A 6 -1.70 -6.57 7.33
N MET A 7 -1.09 -7.41 6.50
CA MET A 7 -1.24 -7.34 5.05
C MET A 7 -2.06 -8.55 4.61
N THR A 8 -3.16 -8.31 3.89
CA THR A 8 -4.06 -9.36 3.42
C THR A 8 -3.76 -9.74 1.97
N LYS A 9 -3.15 -8.82 1.21
CA LYS A 9 -2.81 -9.05 -0.19
C LYS A 9 -1.55 -8.30 -0.61
N ILE A 10 -0.73 -8.95 -1.43
CA ILE A 10 0.36 -8.31 -2.18
C ILE A 10 0.47 -8.95 -3.56
N GLU A 11 0.29 -8.15 -4.61
CA GLU A 11 0.48 -8.58 -6.00
C GLU A 11 1.45 -7.63 -6.70
N SER A 12 2.39 -8.17 -7.46
CA SER A 12 3.26 -7.39 -8.34
C SER A 12 2.84 -7.53 -9.80
N ARG A 13 2.94 -6.44 -10.56
CA ARG A 13 2.73 -6.40 -12.00
C ARG A 13 3.89 -5.63 -12.64
N PRO A 14 4.45 -6.07 -13.77
CA PRO A 14 5.41 -5.27 -14.50
C PRO A 14 4.74 -3.96 -14.97
N SER A 15 5.44 -2.85 -14.79
CA SER A 15 5.01 -1.54 -15.28
C SER A 15 4.89 -1.57 -16.80
N ARG A 16 3.81 -1.02 -17.34
CA ARG A 16 3.65 -0.83 -18.79
C ARG A 16 4.42 0.38 -19.32
N ARG A 17 4.99 1.22 -18.44
CA ARG A 17 5.64 2.49 -18.81
C ARG A 17 7.14 2.33 -19.12
N LYS A 18 7.84 1.47 -18.38
CA LYS A 18 9.28 1.20 -18.55
C LYS A 18 9.60 -0.25 -18.19
N ALA A 19 10.57 -0.81 -18.91
CA ALA A 19 11.15 -2.11 -18.55
C ALA A 19 11.73 -2.05 -17.14
N TRP A 20 11.59 -3.14 -16.38
CA TRP A 20 12.13 -3.34 -15.02
C TRP A 20 11.50 -2.52 -13.89
N GLU A 21 10.47 -1.73 -14.17
CA GLU A 21 9.63 -1.14 -13.13
C GLU A 21 8.52 -2.12 -12.72
N TYR A 22 8.18 -2.12 -11.43
CA TYR A 22 7.12 -2.95 -10.88
C TYR A 22 6.09 -2.07 -10.17
N ILE A 23 4.81 -2.40 -10.38
CA ILE A 23 3.69 -1.84 -9.61
C ILE A 23 3.25 -2.91 -8.62
N PHE A 24 3.16 -2.54 -7.35
CA PHE A 24 2.63 -3.39 -6.30
C PHE A 24 1.22 -2.93 -5.94
N PHE A 25 0.29 -3.87 -5.92
CA PHE A 25 -1.04 -3.71 -5.33
C PHE A 25 -1.00 -4.38 -3.96
N VAL A 26 -1.35 -3.61 -2.92
CA VAL A 26 -1.23 -4.05 -1.53
C VAL A 26 -2.53 -3.73 -0.81
N ASP A 27 -3.09 -4.72 -0.14
CA ASP A 27 -4.22 -4.55 0.78
C ASP A 27 -3.72 -4.79 2.21
N ILE A 28 -4.15 -3.92 3.13
CA ILE A 28 -3.82 -3.97 4.55
C ILE A 28 -5.07 -3.86 5.40
N GLU A 29 -5.00 -4.35 6.63
CA GLU A 29 -6.04 -4.11 7.63
C GLU A 29 -5.83 -2.74 8.28
N GLY A 30 -6.82 -1.87 8.12
CA GLY A 30 -6.88 -0.55 8.75
C GLY A 30 -7.48 0.51 7.82
N HIS A 31 -7.76 1.67 8.39
CA HIS A 31 -8.28 2.84 7.69
C HIS A 31 -7.16 3.87 7.45
N ILE A 32 -7.20 4.60 6.33
CA ILE A 32 -6.21 5.65 6.01
C ILE A 32 -6.19 6.79 7.04
N GLU A 33 -7.23 6.91 7.86
CA GLU A 33 -7.31 7.90 8.93
C GLU A 33 -6.61 7.45 10.23
N GLU A 34 -6.34 6.16 10.40
CA GLU A 34 -5.60 5.64 11.55
C GLU A 34 -4.14 6.07 11.50
N GLU A 35 -3.62 6.54 12.63
CA GLU A 35 -2.26 7.08 12.74
C GLU A 35 -1.18 6.08 12.30
N ARG A 36 -1.33 4.80 12.65
CA ARG A 36 -0.40 3.74 12.24
C ARG A 36 -0.38 3.51 10.72
N VAL A 37 -1.52 3.69 10.05
CA VAL A 37 -1.65 3.53 8.60
C VAL A 37 -1.03 4.75 7.91
N LYS A 38 -1.32 5.96 8.39
CA LYS A 38 -0.72 7.21 7.87
C LYS A 38 0.81 7.14 7.89
N LYS A 39 1.40 6.79 9.02
CA LYS A 39 2.86 6.66 9.16
C LYS A 39 3.46 5.66 8.19
N ALA A 40 2.82 4.50 8.04
CA ALA A 40 3.29 3.48 7.09
C ALA A 40 3.21 3.97 5.63
N VAL A 41 2.13 4.66 5.25
CA VAL A 41 1.95 5.23 3.91
C VAL A 41 2.97 6.35 3.66
N GLU A 42 3.21 7.24 4.62
CA GLU A 42 4.22 8.30 4.49
C GLU A 42 5.63 7.72 4.28
N GLU A 43 6.01 6.72 5.07
CA GLU A 43 7.31 6.06 4.93
C GLU A 43 7.49 5.37 3.57
N ILE A 44 6.44 4.73 3.04
CA ILE A 44 6.49 4.06 1.73
C ILE A 44 6.52 5.09 0.60
N THR A 45 5.85 6.23 0.75
CA THR A 45 5.82 7.29 -0.28
C THR A 45 7.22 7.79 -0.60
N GLY A 46 8.09 7.93 0.41
CA GLY A 46 9.49 8.32 0.21
C GLY A 46 10.37 7.24 -0.44
N ARG A 47 9.87 6.01 -0.60
CA ARG A 47 10.63 4.85 -1.11
C ARG A 47 10.14 4.34 -2.46
N CYS A 48 9.09 4.96 -3.02
CA CYS A 48 8.54 4.58 -4.32
C CYS A 48 8.48 5.78 -5.26
N LEU A 49 8.60 5.51 -6.57
CA LEU A 49 8.48 6.53 -7.61
C LEU A 49 7.07 7.13 -7.68
N PHE A 50 6.08 6.36 -7.23
CA PHE A 50 4.68 6.72 -7.25
C PHE A 50 3.91 5.90 -6.21
N MET A 51 2.99 6.54 -5.50
CA MET A 51 2.00 5.87 -4.67
C MET A 51 0.63 6.48 -4.87
N LYS A 52 -0.40 5.63 -4.85
CA LYS A 52 -1.79 6.04 -4.85
C LYS A 52 -2.57 5.20 -3.85
N VAL A 53 -3.25 5.87 -2.92
CA VAL A 53 -4.28 5.25 -2.07
C VAL A 53 -5.54 5.11 -2.92
N LEU A 54 -6.02 3.87 -3.09
CA LEU A 54 -7.25 3.59 -3.85
C LEU A 54 -8.51 3.80 -3.02
N GLY A 55 -8.40 3.69 -1.70
CA GLY A 55 -9.47 3.95 -0.73
C GLY A 55 -9.37 3.05 0.48
N SER A 56 -10.25 3.29 1.45
CA SER A 56 -10.52 2.38 2.56
C SER A 56 -11.98 1.93 2.44
N TYR A 57 -12.23 0.65 2.66
CA TYR A 57 -13.55 0.03 2.51
C TYR A 57 -13.81 -0.95 3.66
N PRO A 58 -15.07 -1.20 4.05
CA PRO A 58 -15.39 -2.20 5.06
C PRO A 58 -14.87 -3.58 4.65
N ALA A 59 -14.21 -4.28 5.58
CA ALA A 59 -13.90 -5.68 5.39
C ALA A 59 -15.22 -6.46 5.23
N HIS A 60 -15.22 -7.45 4.33
CA HIS A 60 -16.39 -8.32 4.16
C HIS A 60 -16.72 -8.99 5.49
N SER A 61 -18.01 -9.03 5.86
CA SER A 61 -18.51 -9.79 7.01
C SER A 61 -18.44 -11.28 6.79
#